data_AF-A0A1V5VPE7-F1
#
_entry.id   AF-A0A1V5VPE7-F1
#
_cell.length_a   1.000
_cell.length_b   1.000
_cell.length_c   1.000
_cell.angle_alpha   90.00
_cell.angle_beta   90.00
_cell.angle_gamma   90.00
#
_symmetry.space_group_name_H-M   'P 1'
#
loop_
_entity.id
_entity.type
_entity.pdbx_description
1 polymer ?
#
loop_
_entity_poly.entity_id
_entity_poly.type
_entity_poly.pdbx_seq_one_letter_code
_entity_poly.pdbx_strand_id
1 'polypeptide(L)'
;MFRIFCWAKLTQTMIKIKRNLKNFWLKFLTFSYLNISKPASVFFRKVFEFNKIKESLGLGVIVAAFTANVFPAVLSLFQISFVKVDFGHVLPVEITTEQSLQKPVDSFHLTKGYSFFHPGLDFATDAGSAVLPILPGKVERVERLRFGYGNYVVVNHGSGRKSLYAHFSKIAVKEGQTVEKDTVIGFIGSTGWSTGPHLHLEIMENGQKINPKALFEEYFGKKLASSR
;
A
#
# COMPACT_ATOMS: atom_id res chain seq x y z
N MET A 1 -55.72 46.51 -26.12
CA MET A 1 -56.50 45.43 -25.46
C MET A 1 -55.72 44.14 -25.61
N PHE A 2 -55.62 43.31 -24.56
CA PHE A 2 -54.86 42.04 -24.50
C PHE A 2 -53.33 42.10 -24.40
N ARG A 3 -52.83 42.39 -23.19
CA ARG A 3 -51.76 41.58 -22.53
C ARG A 3 -51.49 41.91 -21.05
N ILE A 4 -52.46 42.53 -20.36
CA ILE A 4 -52.36 42.83 -18.90
C ILE A 4 -52.84 41.63 -18.03
N PHE A 5 -53.37 40.56 -18.61
CA PHE A 5 -54.03 39.48 -17.86
C PHE A 5 -53.14 38.31 -17.39
N CYS A 6 -51.81 38.36 -17.57
CA CYS A 6 -50.93 37.23 -17.19
C CYS A 6 -50.14 37.45 -15.88
N TRP A 7 -50.03 38.68 -15.36
CA TRP A 7 -49.24 38.95 -14.16
C TRP A 7 -50.04 38.93 -12.84
N ALA A 8 -51.37 39.13 -12.89
CA ALA A 8 -52.21 39.15 -11.69
C ALA A 8 -52.45 37.75 -11.07
N LYS A 9 -52.29 36.66 -11.87
CA LYS A 9 -52.54 35.28 -11.41
C LYS A 9 -51.33 34.65 -10.71
N LEU A 10 -50.12 35.18 -10.91
CA LEU A 10 -48.90 34.70 -10.25
C LEU A 10 -48.63 35.38 -8.89
N THR A 11 -49.13 36.61 -8.70
CA THR A 11 -48.93 37.35 -7.44
C THR A 11 -49.87 36.88 -6.33
N GLN A 12 -51.12 36.51 -6.64
CA GLN A 12 -52.05 35.99 -5.62
C GLN A 12 -51.64 34.62 -5.04
N THR A 13 -51.04 33.74 -5.85
CA THR A 13 -50.58 32.41 -5.43
C THR A 13 -49.39 32.50 -4.47
N MET A 14 -48.46 33.41 -4.74
CA MET A 14 -47.30 33.70 -3.88
C MET A 14 -47.68 34.32 -2.53
N ILE A 15 -48.71 35.17 -2.51
CA ILE A 15 -49.22 35.78 -1.26
C ILE A 15 -49.94 34.74 -0.40
N LYS A 16 -50.69 33.81 -1.01
CA LYS A 16 -51.40 32.73 -0.30
C LYS A 16 -50.44 31.73 0.36
N ILE A 17 -49.30 31.44 -0.28
CA ILE A 17 -48.23 30.57 0.25
C ILE A 17 -47.50 31.25 1.43
N LYS A 18 -47.13 32.53 1.31
CA LYS A 18 -46.49 33.30 2.41
C LYS A 18 -47.37 33.41 3.65
N ARG A 19 -48.69 33.53 3.49
CA ARG A 19 -49.64 33.64 4.62
C ARG A 19 -49.82 32.32 5.38
N ASN A 20 -49.75 31.17 4.68
CA ASN A 20 -49.86 29.85 5.31
C ASN A 20 -48.60 29.46 6.09
N LEU A 21 -47.41 29.81 5.58
CA LEU A 21 -46.13 29.60 6.27
C LEU A 21 -45.99 30.43 7.55
N LYS A 22 -46.49 31.68 7.57
CA LYS A 22 -46.49 32.53 8.77
C LYS A 22 -47.40 31.97 9.87
N ASN A 23 -48.57 31.44 9.51
CA ASN A 23 -49.50 30.85 10.48
C ASN A 23 -49.02 29.49 11.02
N PHE A 24 -48.29 28.73 10.21
CA PHE A 24 -47.61 27.51 10.64
C PHE A 24 -46.49 27.79 11.65
N TRP A 25 -45.65 28.79 11.37
CA TRP A 25 -44.58 29.21 12.28
C TRP A 25 -45.08 29.88 13.56
N LEU A 26 -46.16 30.67 13.50
CA LEU A 26 -46.77 31.22 14.72
C LEU A 26 -47.38 30.14 15.60
N LYS A 27 -48.02 29.10 15.02
CA LYS A 27 -48.51 27.94 15.78
C LYS A 27 -47.39 27.07 16.34
N PHE A 28 -46.26 26.95 15.63
CA PHE A 28 -45.09 26.21 16.11
C PHE A 28 -44.37 26.93 17.26
N LEU A 29 -44.29 28.27 17.19
CA LEU A 29 -43.72 29.12 18.24
C LEU A 29 -44.65 29.19 19.47
N THR A 30 -45.97 29.20 19.32
CA THR A 30 -46.90 29.16 20.47
C THR A 30 -47.07 27.77 21.07
N PHE A 31 -46.92 26.70 20.28
CA PHE A 31 -46.88 25.32 20.79
C PHE A 31 -45.59 25.04 21.59
N SER A 32 -44.46 25.62 21.17
CA SER A 32 -43.16 25.42 21.84
C SER A 32 -42.99 26.23 23.12
N TYR A 33 -43.79 27.29 23.36
CA TYR A 33 -43.62 28.17 24.53
C TYR A 33 -44.51 27.83 25.73
N LEU A 34 -45.44 26.88 25.64
CA LEU A 34 -46.37 26.58 26.73
C LEU A 34 -46.28 25.18 27.35
N ASN A 35 -45.33 24.32 26.96
CA ASN A 35 -45.17 23.01 27.64
C ASN A 35 -43.75 22.41 27.73
N ILE A 36 -42.68 23.16 27.45
CA ILE A 36 -41.29 22.66 27.58
C ILE A 36 -40.52 23.35 28.73
N SER A 37 -41.05 24.43 29.31
CA SER A 37 -40.33 25.25 30.28
C SER A 37 -40.10 24.59 31.65
N LYS A 38 -40.88 23.55 32.01
CA LYS A 38 -40.73 22.88 33.31
C LYS A 38 -39.73 21.70 33.30
N PRO A 39 -39.75 20.74 32.35
CA PRO A 39 -38.80 19.62 32.41
C PRO A 39 -37.37 20.02 32.04
N ALA A 40 -37.18 20.89 31.05
CA ALA A 40 -35.84 21.28 30.60
C ALA A 40 -35.11 22.14 31.63
N SER A 41 -35.79 23.11 32.25
CA SER A 41 -35.16 23.94 33.29
C SER A 41 -34.82 23.14 34.55
N VAL A 42 -35.63 22.14 34.92
CA VAL A 42 -35.35 21.21 36.02
C VAL A 42 -34.19 20.27 35.67
N PHE A 43 -34.11 19.81 34.43
CA PHE A 43 -33.00 18.99 33.94
C PHE A 43 -31.68 19.78 33.99
N PHE A 44 -31.64 20.98 33.41
CA PHE A 44 -30.44 21.81 33.43
C PHE A 44 -30.08 22.26 34.85
N ARG A 45 -31.05 22.59 35.71
CA ARG A 45 -30.80 22.90 37.12
C ARG A 45 -30.06 21.76 37.84
N LYS A 46 -30.46 20.50 37.60
CA LYS A 46 -29.79 19.32 38.17
C LYS A 46 -28.38 19.10 37.62
N VAL A 47 -28.17 19.39 36.33
CA VAL A 47 -26.86 19.29 35.67
C VAL A 47 -25.88 20.38 36.15
N PHE A 48 -26.38 21.59 36.41
CA PHE A 48 -25.60 22.74 36.89
C PHE A 48 -25.47 22.83 38.42
N GLU A 49 -26.11 21.94 39.19
CA GLU A 49 -26.04 21.89 40.67
C GLU A 49 -24.78 21.18 41.21
N PHE A 50 -24.01 20.48 40.37
CA PHE A 50 -22.73 19.90 40.80
C PHE A 50 -21.66 20.98 40.89
N ASN A 51 -21.11 21.23 42.10
CA ASN A 51 -20.14 22.29 42.35
C ASN A 51 -18.90 22.28 41.43
N LYS A 52 -18.50 21.11 40.90
CA LYS A 52 -17.38 20.97 39.96
C LYS A 52 -17.70 21.31 38.49
N ILE A 53 -18.99 21.36 38.11
CA ILE A 53 -19.41 21.56 36.70
C ILE A 53 -19.45 23.05 36.33
N LYS A 54 -19.63 23.95 37.32
CA LYS A 54 -19.62 25.40 37.09
C LYS A 54 -18.24 25.91 36.65
N GLU A 55 -17.17 25.32 37.18
CA GLU A 55 -15.79 25.69 36.85
C GLU A 55 -15.37 25.19 35.45
N SER A 56 -15.74 23.96 35.08
CA SER A 56 -15.33 23.36 33.80
C SER A 56 -16.07 23.94 32.59
N LEU A 57 -17.36 24.26 32.74
CA LEU A 57 -18.15 24.88 31.67
C LEU A 57 -17.78 26.36 31.48
N GLY A 58 -17.47 27.08 32.56
CA GLY A 58 -16.98 28.45 32.47
C GLY A 58 -15.65 28.53 31.71
N LEU A 59 -14.72 27.63 32.00
CA LEU A 59 -13.42 27.57 31.31
C LEU A 59 -13.59 27.23 29.82
N GLY A 60 -14.46 26.28 29.49
CA GLY A 60 -14.72 25.88 28.09
C GLY A 60 -15.28 27.03 27.24
N VAL A 61 -16.19 27.83 27.80
CA VAL A 61 -16.75 29.01 27.10
C VAL A 61 -15.68 30.10 26.92
N ILE A 62 -14.83 30.34 27.92
CA ILE A 62 -13.74 31.32 27.82
C ILE A 62 -12.72 30.89 26.78
N VAL A 63 -12.30 29.61 26.77
CA VAL A 63 -11.38 29.07 25.77
C VAL A 63 -11.98 29.16 24.37
N ALA A 64 -13.25 28.80 24.19
CA ALA A 64 -13.93 28.91 22.90
C ALA A 64 -13.98 30.37 22.40
N ALA A 65 -14.32 31.31 23.28
CA ALA A 65 -14.37 32.75 22.95
C ALA A 65 -12.98 33.32 22.62
N PHE A 66 -11.93 32.86 23.30
CA PHE A 66 -10.55 33.26 23.03
C PHE A 66 -10.06 32.70 21.69
N THR A 67 -10.34 31.42 21.40
CA THR A 67 -9.98 30.80 20.11
C THR A 67 -10.71 31.44 18.93
N ALA A 68 -11.99 31.83 19.09
CA ALA A 68 -12.75 32.44 18.00
C ALA A 68 -12.20 33.81 17.57
N ASN A 69 -11.58 34.57 18.48
CA ASN A 69 -11.05 35.90 18.19
C ASN A 69 -9.54 35.90 17.84
N VAL A 70 -8.76 34.95 18.36
CA VAL A 70 -7.30 34.90 18.10
C VAL A 70 -6.98 34.12 16.83
N PHE A 71 -7.75 33.07 16.50
CA PHE A 71 -7.44 32.17 15.38
C PHE A 71 -7.48 32.83 13.99
N PRO A 72 -8.41 33.77 13.67
CA PRO A 72 -8.41 34.45 12.38
C PRO A 72 -7.19 35.34 12.16
N ALA A 73 -6.66 35.96 13.24
CA ALA A 73 -5.51 36.85 13.18
C ALA A 73 -4.17 36.08 13.03
N VAL A 74 -4.06 34.88 13.61
CA VAL A 74 -2.87 34.03 13.44
C VAL A 74 -2.81 33.45 12.02
N LEU A 75 -3.96 33.14 11.42
CA LEU A 75 -4.04 32.69 10.03
C LEU A 75 -3.65 33.79 9.03
N SER A 76 -3.95 35.07 9.32
CA SER A 76 -3.58 36.18 8.43
C SER A 76 -2.09 36.56 8.51
N LEU A 77 -1.41 36.22 9.61
CA LEU A 77 0.03 36.38 9.76
C LEU A 77 0.83 35.29 9.03
N PHE A 78 0.20 34.15 8.74
CA PHE A 78 0.78 33.09 7.92
C PHE A 78 0.52 33.38 6.42
N GLN A 79 1.04 34.50 5.92
CA GLN A 79 1.17 34.70 4.47
C GLN A 79 2.25 33.76 3.94
N ILE A 80 1.89 32.49 3.75
CA ILE A 80 2.73 31.54 3.02
C ILE A 80 2.79 32.06 1.59
N SER A 81 3.93 32.65 1.23
CA SER A 81 4.26 32.86 -0.17
C SER A 81 4.40 31.48 -0.79
N PHE A 82 3.36 31.04 -1.49
CA PHE A 82 3.46 29.86 -2.34
C PHE A 82 4.47 30.19 -3.43
N VAL A 83 5.72 29.78 -3.23
CA VAL A 83 6.71 29.70 -4.30
C VAL A 83 6.06 28.84 -5.38
N LYS A 84 5.70 29.47 -6.50
CA LYS A 84 5.35 28.72 -7.71
C LYS A 84 6.63 28.00 -8.14
N VAL A 85 6.77 26.75 -7.71
CA VAL A 85 7.76 25.85 -8.27
C VAL A 85 7.30 25.58 -9.70
N ASP A 86 7.94 26.26 -10.64
CA ASP A 86 7.75 26.00 -12.06
C ASP A 86 8.37 24.63 -12.33
N PHE A 87 7.51 23.61 -12.50
CA PHE A 87 7.92 22.28 -12.94
C PHE A 87 8.22 22.33 -14.44
N GLY A 88 9.18 23.17 -14.81
CA GLY A 88 9.70 23.29 -16.15
C GLY A 88 10.38 21.98 -16.53
N HIS A 89 9.79 21.30 -17.51
CA HIS A 89 10.30 20.07 -18.12
C HIS A 89 10.31 18.85 -17.20
N VAL A 90 9.11 18.34 -16.89
CA VAL A 90 8.96 16.90 -16.67
C VAL A 90 9.21 16.24 -18.02
N LEU A 91 10.47 15.90 -18.33
CA LEU A 91 10.70 14.83 -19.28
C LEU A 91 9.86 13.65 -18.77
N PRO A 92 9.00 13.02 -19.59
CA PRO A 92 8.41 11.76 -19.18
C PRO A 92 9.58 10.81 -18.97
N VAL A 93 10.01 10.65 -17.73
CA VAL A 93 10.78 9.49 -17.35
C VAL A 93 9.76 8.38 -17.52
N GLU A 94 9.82 7.75 -18.68
CA GLU A 94 9.26 6.43 -18.89
C GLU A 94 10.00 5.55 -17.90
N ILE A 95 9.48 5.44 -16.68
CA ILE A 95 9.90 4.41 -15.75
C ILE A 95 9.32 3.15 -16.36
N THR A 96 10.01 2.61 -17.37
CA THR A 96 9.84 1.24 -17.81
C THR A 96 10.19 0.44 -16.57
N THR A 97 9.17 0.12 -15.78
CA THR A 97 9.26 -0.88 -14.73
C THR A 97 9.36 -2.20 -15.48
N GLU A 98 10.48 -2.39 -16.18
CA GLU A 98 10.96 -3.71 -16.57
C GLU A 98 11.26 -4.39 -15.24
N GLN A 99 10.21 -4.97 -14.64
CA GLN A 99 10.35 -6.02 -13.64
C GLN A 99 10.98 -7.21 -14.37
N SER A 100 12.24 -7.07 -14.76
CA SER A 100 12.93 -8.08 -15.54
C SER A 100 13.46 -9.12 -14.56
N LEU A 101 12.53 -9.88 -13.99
CA LEU A 101 12.82 -11.24 -13.57
C LEU A 101 13.60 -11.87 -14.72
N GLN A 102 14.75 -12.47 -14.42
CA GLN A 102 15.56 -13.16 -15.42
C GLN A 102 15.64 -14.65 -15.10
N LYS A 103 16.00 -15.44 -16.10
CA LYS A 103 16.33 -16.85 -15.89
C LYS A 103 17.71 -16.92 -15.22
N PRO A 104 17.93 -17.82 -14.26
CA PRO A 104 19.20 -17.92 -13.56
C PRO A 104 20.31 -18.58 -14.39
N VAL A 105 19.94 -19.31 -15.44
CA VAL A 105 20.82 -20.03 -16.37
C VAL A 105 20.26 -19.95 -17.79
N ASP A 106 21.13 -19.90 -18.80
CA ASP A 106 20.74 -19.68 -20.21
C ASP A 106 20.13 -20.95 -20.85
N SER A 107 20.82 -22.09 -20.72
CA SER A 107 20.40 -23.38 -21.29
C SER A 107 20.18 -24.40 -20.17
N PHE A 108 19.00 -25.02 -20.15
CA PHE A 108 18.61 -25.96 -19.11
C PHE A 108 17.43 -26.84 -19.53
N HIS A 109 17.28 -27.96 -18.83
CA HIS A 109 16.06 -28.75 -18.81
C HIS A 109 15.50 -28.80 -17.38
N LEU A 110 14.17 -28.73 -17.25
CA LEU A 110 13.51 -28.83 -15.96
C LEU A 110 13.37 -30.30 -15.57
N THR A 111 13.94 -30.70 -14.44
CA THR A 111 13.94 -32.10 -13.98
C THR A 111 12.91 -32.36 -12.89
N LYS A 112 12.76 -31.45 -11.93
CA LYS A 112 11.75 -31.54 -10.86
C LYS A 112 11.03 -30.21 -10.67
N GLY A 113 9.72 -30.31 -10.51
CA GLY A 113 8.85 -29.16 -10.21
C GLY A 113 8.56 -29.01 -8.72
N TYR A 114 7.79 -27.96 -8.42
CA TYR A 114 7.37 -27.64 -7.07
C TYR A 114 6.39 -28.68 -6.52
N SER A 115 6.67 -29.21 -5.33
CA SER A 115 5.79 -30.10 -4.56
C SER A 115 6.05 -29.96 -3.07
N PHE A 116 5.24 -30.60 -2.23
CA PHE A 116 5.39 -30.54 -0.77
C PHE A 116 6.77 -31.03 -0.29
N PHE A 117 7.35 -32.03 -0.96
CA PHE A 117 8.67 -32.58 -0.63
C PHE A 117 9.81 -31.96 -1.45
N HIS A 118 9.50 -31.01 -2.33
CA HIS A 118 10.45 -30.34 -3.20
C HIS A 118 9.96 -28.90 -3.47
N PRO A 119 10.15 -27.96 -2.55
CA PRO A 119 9.54 -26.64 -2.62
C PRO A 119 10.36 -25.67 -3.49
N GLY A 120 10.81 -26.17 -4.65
CA GLY A 120 11.65 -25.46 -5.60
C GLY A 120 11.48 -26.00 -7.01
N LEU A 121 12.33 -25.50 -7.91
CA LEU A 121 12.38 -25.87 -9.32
C LEU A 121 13.83 -26.23 -9.67
N ASP A 122 14.02 -27.40 -10.27
CA ASP A 122 15.36 -27.89 -10.62
C ASP A 122 15.66 -27.62 -12.10
N PHE A 123 16.77 -26.92 -12.34
CA PHE A 123 17.31 -26.58 -13.66
C PHE A 123 18.58 -27.39 -13.90
N ALA A 124 18.47 -28.47 -14.64
CA ALA A 124 19.62 -29.29 -14.98
C ALA A 124 20.33 -28.72 -16.22
N THR A 125 21.64 -28.59 -16.10
CA THR A 125 22.54 -27.96 -17.06
C THR A 125 23.97 -28.43 -16.78
N ASP A 126 24.92 -28.04 -17.62
CA ASP A 126 26.31 -28.49 -17.51
C ASP A 126 26.96 -28.04 -16.18
N ALA A 127 27.78 -28.92 -15.61
CA ALA A 127 28.55 -28.61 -14.42
C ALA A 127 29.52 -27.45 -14.70
N GLY A 128 29.61 -26.49 -13.77
CA GLY A 128 30.43 -25.31 -13.95
C GLY A 128 29.76 -24.16 -14.69
N SER A 129 28.54 -24.32 -15.22
CA SER A 129 27.76 -23.21 -15.78
C SER A 129 27.57 -22.10 -14.74
N ALA A 130 27.69 -20.85 -15.16
CA ALA A 130 27.48 -19.70 -14.29
C ALA A 130 26.00 -19.55 -13.93
N VAL A 131 25.73 -19.18 -12.68
CA VAL A 131 24.38 -18.90 -12.17
C VAL A 131 24.28 -17.43 -11.83
N LEU A 132 23.21 -16.80 -12.33
CA LEU A 132 22.87 -15.40 -12.08
C LEU A 132 21.66 -15.32 -11.13
N PRO A 133 21.52 -14.24 -10.34
CA PRO A 133 20.35 -14.04 -9.50
C PRO A 133 19.12 -13.73 -10.36
N ILE A 134 17.93 -14.13 -9.92
CA ILE A 134 16.68 -13.92 -10.68
C ILE A 134 16.26 -12.45 -10.65
N LEU A 135 16.71 -11.72 -9.63
CA LEU A 135 16.49 -10.31 -9.37
C LEU A 135 17.74 -9.75 -8.66
N PRO A 136 18.03 -8.44 -8.77
CA PRO A 136 19.08 -7.82 -7.97
C PRO A 136 18.74 -7.90 -6.48
N GLY A 137 19.74 -7.80 -5.61
CA GLY A 137 19.51 -7.89 -4.18
C GLY A 137 20.79 -7.93 -3.36
N LYS A 138 20.66 -8.33 -2.09
CA LYS A 138 21.77 -8.51 -1.16
C LYS A 138 21.86 -9.98 -0.76
N VAL A 139 23.06 -10.54 -0.81
CA VAL A 139 23.33 -11.89 -0.33
C VAL A 139 23.07 -11.94 1.17
N GLU A 140 22.03 -12.63 1.57
CA GLU A 140 21.62 -12.78 2.96
C GLU A 140 22.40 -13.90 3.65
N ARG A 141 22.70 -14.98 2.91
CA ARG A 141 23.33 -16.17 3.47
C ARG A 141 24.18 -16.91 2.43
N VAL A 142 25.30 -17.46 2.88
CA VAL A 142 26.17 -18.35 2.11
C VAL A 142 26.59 -19.52 3.00
N GLU A 143 26.14 -20.72 2.64
CA GLU A 143 26.43 -21.92 3.42
C GLU A 143 27.08 -23.02 2.57
N ARG A 144 27.88 -23.86 3.22
CA ARG A 144 28.56 -25.02 2.63
C ARG A 144 28.29 -26.24 3.49
N LEU A 145 27.31 -27.03 3.06
CA LEU A 145 26.86 -28.21 3.79
C LEU A 145 27.26 -29.49 3.05
N ARG A 146 27.43 -30.59 3.80
CA ARG A 146 27.68 -31.93 3.22
C ARG A 146 26.40 -32.59 2.69
N PHE A 147 25.24 -32.23 3.24
CA PHE A 147 23.93 -32.84 2.95
C PHE A 147 22.89 -31.77 2.61
N GLY A 148 21.66 -32.18 2.25
CA GLY A 148 20.58 -31.26 1.93
C GLY A 148 20.91 -30.39 0.71
N TYR A 149 20.83 -29.06 0.85
CA TYR A 149 21.14 -28.10 -0.23
C TYR A 149 22.61 -28.10 -0.68
N GLY A 150 23.52 -28.69 0.10
CA GLY A 150 24.95 -28.65 -0.21
C GLY A 150 25.52 -27.24 -0.06
N ASN A 151 26.23 -26.75 -1.08
CA ASN A 151 26.64 -25.36 -1.15
C ASN A 151 25.50 -24.51 -1.70
N TYR A 152 25.09 -23.49 -0.97
CA TYR A 152 23.97 -22.66 -1.38
C TYR A 152 24.11 -21.20 -0.99
N VAL A 153 23.36 -20.35 -1.69
CA VAL A 153 23.29 -18.90 -1.49
C VAL A 153 21.83 -18.48 -1.37
N VAL A 154 21.53 -17.59 -0.44
CA VAL A 154 20.22 -16.91 -0.36
C VAL A 154 20.40 -15.44 -0.70
N VAL A 155 19.63 -14.95 -1.66
CA VAL A 155 19.60 -13.54 -2.06
C VAL A 155 18.28 -12.92 -1.60
N ASN A 156 18.36 -11.81 -0.88
CA ASN A 156 17.23 -11.00 -0.48
C ASN A 156 17.05 -9.85 -1.47
N HIS A 157 15.90 -9.83 -2.15
CA HIS A 157 15.59 -8.87 -3.21
C HIS A 157 14.84 -7.63 -2.70
N GLY A 158 14.59 -7.54 -1.39
CA GLY A 158 13.71 -6.53 -0.81
C GLY A 158 12.23 -6.92 -0.91
N SER A 159 11.36 -6.08 -0.36
CA SER A 159 9.89 -6.25 -0.41
C SER A 159 9.39 -7.64 0.03
N GLY A 160 10.10 -8.27 0.96
CA GLY A 160 9.77 -9.61 1.46
C GLY A 160 10.10 -10.77 0.52
N ARG A 161 10.74 -10.53 -0.64
CA ARG A 161 11.10 -11.57 -1.61
C ARG A 161 12.54 -12.04 -1.43
N LYS A 162 12.74 -13.35 -1.42
CA LYS A 162 14.07 -13.99 -1.37
C LYS A 162 14.13 -15.14 -2.37
N SER A 163 15.35 -15.48 -2.80
CA SER A 163 15.61 -16.66 -3.61
C SER A 163 16.76 -17.47 -3.01
N LEU A 164 16.66 -18.79 -3.09
CA LEU A 164 17.69 -19.73 -2.65
C LEU A 164 18.22 -20.49 -3.87
N TYR A 165 19.54 -20.57 -3.99
CA TYR A 165 20.26 -21.25 -5.06
C TYR A 165 21.16 -22.31 -4.46
N ALA A 166 20.92 -23.58 -4.76
CA ALA A 166 21.61 -24.71 -4.13
C ALA A 166 22.40 -25.58 -5.11
N HIS A 167 23.13 -26.54 -4.53
CA HIS A 167 23.96 -27.54 -5.21
C HIS A 167 25.19 -26.97 -5.96
N PHE A 168 25.70 -25.81 -5.58
CA PHE A 168 26.86 -25.20 -6.24
C PHE A 168 28.15 -26.04 -6.11
N SER A 169 28.93 -26.12 -7.19
CA SER A 169 30.31 -26.61 -7.13
C SER A 169 31.23 -25.58 -6.47
N LYS A 170 30.99 -24.30 -6.77
CA LYS A 170 31.72 -23.17 -6.22
C LYS A 170 30.79 -21.96 -6.08
N ILE A 171 30.88 -21.29 -4.93
CA ILE A 171 30.19 -20.02 -4.68
C ILE A 171 31.11 -18.86 -5.05
N ALA A 172 30.60 -17.87 -5.77
CA ALA A 172 31.36 -16.72 -6.28
C ALA A 172 31.16 -15.43 -5.45
N VAL A 173 30.20 -15.43 -4.51
CA VAL A 173 29.84 -14.28 -3.68
C VAL A 173 30.02 -14.53 -2.19
N LYS A 174 29.92 -13.47 -1.38
CA LYS A 174 30.01 -13.52 0.08
C LYS A 174 28.75 -12.96 0.74
N GLU A 175 28.50 -13.34 1.98
CA GLU A 175 27.41 -12.76 2.78
C GLU A 175 27.53 -11.24 2.87
N GLY A 176 26.39 -10.55 2.75
CA GLY A 176 26.31 -9.10 2.76
C GLY A 176 26.65 -8.42 1.43
N GLN A 177 27.14 -9.15 0.42
CA GLN A 177 27.45 -8.59 -0.90
C GLN A 177 26.17 -8.19 -1.65
N THR A 178 26.16 -7.01 -2.28
CA THR A 178 25.12 -6.62 -3.24
C THR A 178 25.38 -7.31 -4.58
N VAL A 179 24.32 -7.86 -5.18
CA VAL A 179 24.36 -8.55 -6.47
C VAL A 179 23.39 -7.87 -7.43
N GLU A 180 23.88 -7.57 -8.62
CA GLU A 180 23.09 -7.09 -9.75
C GLU A 180 22.69 -8.26 -10.65
N LYS A 181 21.85 -8.01 -11.66
CA LYS A 181 21.36 -9.04 -12.59
C LYS A 181 22.49 -9.84 -13.25
N ASP A 182 23.57 -9.19 -13.65
CA ASP A 182 24.70 -9.87 -14.33
C ASP A 182 25.77 -10.40 -13.36
N THR A 183 25.50 -10.38 -12.05
CA THR A 183 26.48 -10.85 -11.06
C THR A 183 26.45 -12.37 -10.97
N VAL A 184 27.57 -13.03 -11.28
CA VAL A 184 27.70 -14.49 -11.06
C VAL A 184 27.71 -14.78 -9.55
N ILE A 185 26.70 -15.52 -9.08
CA ILE A 185 26.56 -15.91 -7.67
C ILE A 185 27.22 -17.25 -7.34
N GLY A 186 27.35 -18.11 -8.35
CA GLY A 186 27.96 -19.42 -8.19
C GLY A 186 28.02 -20.18 -9.50
N PHE A 187 28.55 -21.40 -9.42
CA PHE A 187 28.70 -22.30 -10.54
C PHE A 187 27.99 -23.61 -10.25
N ILE A 188 27.30 -24.15 -11.26
CA ILE A 188 26.54 -25.40 -11.16
C ILE A 188 27.43 -26.54 -10.68
N GLY A 189 26.90 -27.38 -9.81
CA GLY A 189 27.57 -28.56 -9.30
C GLY A 189 26.56 -29.64 -8.90
N SER A 190 27.01 -30.53 -8.01
CA SER A 190 26.21 -31.66 -7.54
C SER A 190 26.48 -31.93 -6.05
N THR A 191 26.63 -30.87 -5.24
CA THR A 191 26.90 -31.00 -3.79
C THR A 191 25.63 -31.21 -2.98
N GLY A 192 25.71 -31.89 -1.84
CA GLY A 192 24.54 -32.17 -1.00
C GLY A 192 23.71 -33.33 -1.56
N TRP A 193 22.40 -33.29 -1.36
CA TRP A 193 21.47 -34.28 -1.90
C TRP A 193 21.09 -33.95 -3.34
N SER A 194 22.04 -34.20 -4.23
CA SER A 194 21.88 -34.05 -5.67
C SER A 194 22.22 -35.36 -6.38
N THR A 195 21.43 -35.73 -7.38
CA THR A 195 21.66 -36.91 -8.23
C THR A 195 22.52 -36.62 -9.46
N GLY A 196 22.90 -35.36 -9.69
CA GLY A 196 23.70 -34.93 -10.83
C GLY A 196 23.72 -33.40 -10.98
N PRO A 197 24.49 -32.85 -11.94
CA PRO A 197 24.60 -31.40 -12.13
C PRO A 197 23.26 -30.70 -12.38
N HIS A 198 22.84 -29.85 -11.43
CA HIS A 198 21.65 -28.99 -11.57
C HIS A 198 21.67 -27.84 -10.57
N LEU A 199 20.85 -26.81 -10.84
CA LEU A 199 20.48 -25.77 -9.89
C LEU A 199 19.14 -26.11 -9.26
N HIS A 200 19.09 -26.15 -7.94
CA HIS A 200 17.83 -26.11 -7.21
C HIS A 200 17.51 -24.66 -6.81
N LEU A 201 16.39 -24.15 -7.31
CA LEU A 201 15.92 -22.79 -7.06
C LEU A 201 14.64 -22.79 -6.23
N GLU A 202 14.67 -22.11 -5.09
CA GLU A 202 13.46 -21.78 -4.34
C GLU A 202 13.20 -20.28 -4.36
N ILE A 203 11.93 -19.90 -4.29
CA ILE A 203 11.51 -18.49 -4.18
C ILE A 203 10.60 -18.37 -2.96
N MET A 204 10.88 -17.37 -2.13
CA MET A 204 10.11 -17.05 -0.95
C MET A 204 9.52 -15.65 -1.07
N GLU A 205 8.26 -15.49 -0.69
CA GLU A 205 7.58 -14.21 -0.56
C GLU A 205 6.94 -14.10 0.82
N ASN A 206 7.26 -13.03 1.54
CA ASN A 206 6.72 -12.75 2.87
C ASN A 206 6.87 -13.94 3.84
N GLY A 207 7.98 -14.67 3.72
CA GLY A 207 8.30 -15.83 4.55
C GLY A 207 7.72 -17.16 4.07
N GLN A 208 6.94 -17.20 3.00
CA GLN A 208 6.35 -18.42 2.44
C GLN A 208 7.02 -18.82 1.13
N LYS A 209 7.32 -20.11 0.96
CA LYS A 209 7.81 -20.64 -0.32
C LYS A 209 6.67 -20.63 -1.34
N ILE A 210 6.93 -20.09 -2.52
CA ILE A 210 5.98 -20.06 -3.63
C ILE A 210 6.48 -20.96 -4.75
N ASN A 211 5.57 -21.36 -5.64
CA ASN A 211 5.93 -22.17 -6.81
C ASN A 211 6.72 -21.33 -7.82
N PRO A 212 8.04 -21.58 -8.04
CA PRO A 212 8.82 -20.79 -8.96
C PRO A 212 8.29 -20.91 -10.39
N LYS A 213 7.79 -22.09 -10.80
CA LYS A 213 7.29 -22.32 -12.16
C LYS A 213 6.15 -21.36 -12.51
N ALA A 214 5.20 -21.16 -11.59
CA ALA A 214 4.08 -20.25 -11.80
C ALA A 214 4.56 -18.80 -11.98
N LEU A 215 5.52 -18.37 -11.15
CA LEU A 215 6.14 -17.06 -11.28
C LEU A 215 6.84 -16.92 -12.63
N PHE A 216 7.66 -17.89 -13.04
CA PHE A 216 8.30 -17.82 -14.34
C PHE A 216 7.27 -17.77 -15.48
N GLU A 217 6.20 -18.57 -15.44
CA GLU A 217 5.18 -18.60 -16.50
C GLU A 217 4.43 -17.27 -16.66
N GLU A 218 4.25 -16.53 -15.56
CA GLU A 218 3.68 -15.18 -15.58
C GLU A 218 4.58 -14.19 -16.34
N TYR A 219 5.91 -14.27 -16.12
CA TYR A 219 6.87 -13.30 -16.68
C TYR A 219 7.37 -13.67 -18.08
N PHE A 220 7.48 -14.96 -18.39
CA PHE A 220 8.06 -15.46 -19.66
C PHE A 220 7.05 -16.20 -20.55
N GLY A 221 5.80 -16.32 -20.10
CA GLY A 221 4.78 -17.14 -20.73
C GLY A 221 5.00 -18.65 -20.52
N LYS A 222 4.07 -19.46 -21.02
CA LYS A 222 4.05 -20.93 -20.85
C LYS A 222 5.23 -21.69 -21.48
N LYS A 223 6.16 -21.00 -22.15
CA LYS A 223 7.28 -21.60 -22.90
C LYS A 223 8.57 -21.74 -22.08
N LEU A 224 8.47 -21.96 -20.76
CA LEU A 224 9.64 -22.28 -19.92
C LEU A 224 10.14 -23.70 -20.09
N ALA A 225 9.35 -24.57 -20.72
CA ALA A 225 9.57 -26.01 -20.69
C ALA A 225 10.69 -26.53 -21.62
N SER A 226 11.32 -25.70 -22.46
CA SER A 226 12.30 -26.21 -23.43
C SER A 226 13.08 -25.07 -24.10
N SER A 227 14.17 -24.62 -23.48
CA SER A 227 15.30 -24.09 -24.25
C SER A 227 16.14 -25.30 -24.65
N ARG A 228 15.97 -25.78 -25.89
CA ARG A 228 16.95 -26.69 -26.52
C ARG A 228 18.05 -25.86 -27.14
#